data_AF-A0A6J1H3M9-F1
#
_entry.id   AF-A0A6J1H3M9-F1
#
_cell.length_a   1.000
_cell.length_b   1.000
_cell.length_c   1.000
_cell.angle_alpha   90.00
_cell.angle_beta   90.00
_cell.angle_gamma   90.00
#
_symmetry.space_group_name_H-M   'P 1'
#
loop_
_entity.id
_entity.type
_entity.pdbx_description
1 polymer ?
#
loop_
_entity_poly.entity_id
_entity_poly.type
_entity_poly.pdbx_seq_one_letter_code
_entity_poly.pdbx_strand_id
1 'polypeptide(L)'
;MRRRNLELPLFLLFFSCCLKSWFLYGFPIRAHLFIYAGCSNEKYQQNSLFESNFNSLLSSMVSSSSQMNYNGYAIGNDSSTQPEGAIFGLYQCRGDMAMADCSKCIQNGVNQVHLACPYSYGASLQLEGCYVRYEHLDFLGKLDTSVRFKKCSSSSSNDVEFFRRRDDVLGDMQVGAGNGFRVSSSGLVQGYAQCLGDLSSQDCSSCLADAVGKLKSLCGSAAAADVFLGQCYARYWASGFYPNSSVSSSDDQAGKTIAIIIGVVAGLAILVVLLSVCRRAMES
;
A
#
# COMPACT_ATOMS: atom_id res chain seq x y z
N MET A 1 16.11 -59.59 -10.86
CA MET A 1 16.61 -58.35 -10.23
C MET A 1 15.74 -57.18 -10.70
N ARG A 2 14.90 -56.62 -9.82
CA ARG A 2 13.98 -55.51 -10.14
C ARG A 2 14.48 -54.28 -9.38
N ARG A 3 15.30 -53.42 -10.01
CA ARG A 3 15.73 -52.15 -9.40
C ARG A 3 14.49 -51.25 -9.28
N ARG A 4 13.99 -51.05 -8.06
CA ARG A 4 12.97 -50.04 -7.76
C ARG A 4 13.59 -48.66 -7.95
N ASN A 5 13.04 -47.87 -8.87
CA ASN A 5 13.41 -46.47 -9.09
C ASN A 5 12.93 -45.64 -7.88
N LEU A 6 13.80 -45.50 -6.87
CA LEU A 6 13.57 -44.70 -5.67
C LEU A 6 13.80 -43.18 -5.89
N GLU A 7 14.24 -42.79 -7.09
CA GLU A 7 14.55 -41.40 -7.47
C GLU A 7 13.28 -40.57 -7.75
N LEU A 8 12.26 -41.16 -8.37
CA LEU A 8 11.03 -40.47 -8.76
C LEU A 8 10.23 -39.84 -7.59
N PRO A 9 10.05 -40.50 -6.42
CA PRO A 9 9.32 -39.91 -5.30
C PRO A 9 10.09 -38.78 -4.60
N LEU A 10 11.43 -38.81 -4.61
CA LEU A 10 12.26 -37.77 -3.98
C LEU A 10 12.22 -36.46 -4.79
N PHE A 11 12.20 -36.57 -6.11
CA PHE A 11 12.04 -35.42 -7.03
C PHE A 11 10.67 -34.73 -6.89
N LEU A 12 9.58 -35.49 -6.73
CA LEU A 12 8.24 -34.94 -6.51
C LEU A 12 8.13 -34.20 -5.16
N LEU A 13 8.81 -34.69 -4.12
CA LEU A 13 8.87 -34.03 -2.82
C LEU A 13 9.67 -32.71 -2.87
N PHE A 14 10.79 -32.68 -3.59
CA PHE A 14 11.57 -31.45 -3.80
C PHE A 14 10.79 -30.41 -4.61
N PHE A 15 10.12 -30.82 -5.69
CA PHE A 15 9.32 -29.90 -6.51
C PHE A 15 8.11 -29.34 -5.74
N SER A 16 7.45 -30.16 -4.93
CA SER A 16 6.37 -29.73 -4.03
C SER A 16 6.87 -28.76 -2.94
N CYS A 17 8.09 -28.95 -2.42
CA CYS A 17 8.70 -28.06 -1.43
C CYS A 17 9.11 -26.71 -2.05
N CYS A 18 9.69 -26.70 -3.25
CA CYS A 18 10.04 -25.48 -3.98
C CYS A 18 8.80 -24.67 -4.41
N LEU A 19 7.72 -25.33 -4.84
CA LEU A 19 6.45 -24.66 -5.14
C LEU A 19 5.85 -24.00 -3.88
N LYS A 20 5.87 -24.69 -2.73
CA LYS A 20 5.41 -24.10 -1.46
C LYS A 20 6.27 -22.94 -0.99
N SER A 21 7.58 -22.99 -1.22
CA SER A 21 8.48 -21.87 -0.92
C SER A 21 8.21 -20.68 -1.84
N TRP A 22 7.88 -20.90 -3.11
CA TRP A 22 7.55 -19.83 -4.06
C TRP A 22 6.21 -19.14 -3.76
N PHE A 23 5.21 -19.88 -3.28
CA PHE A 23 3.92 -19.29 -2.87
C PHE A 23 4.00 -18.52 -1.54
N LEU A 24 5.06 -18.70 -0.74
CA LEU A 24 5.28 -17.97 0.51
C LEU A 24 6.09 -16.68 0.34
N TYR A 25 6.76 -16.49 -0.79
CA TYR A 25 7.28 -15.18 -1.18
C TYR A 25 6.15 -14.40 -1.85
N GLY A 26 5.26 -13.82 -1.03
CA GLY A 26 4.38 -12.77 -1.51
C GLY A 26 5.22 -11.74 -2.28
N PHE A 27 4.72 -11.28 -3.43
CA PHE A 27 5.36 -10.19 -4.16
C PHE A 27 5.66 -9.06 -3.17
N PRO A 28 6.87 -8.47 -3.17
CA PRO A 28 7.19 -7.40 -2.26
C PRO A 28 6.20 -6.26 -2.52
N ILE A 29 5.26 -6.07 -1.59
CA ILE A 29 4.38 -4.91 -1.61
C ILE A 29 5.31 -3.71 -1.51
N ARG A 30 5.33 -2.84 -2.53
CA ARG A 30 6.12 -1.61 -2.52
C ARG A 30 5.48 -0.57 -1.59
N ALA A 31 5.31 -0.93 -0.31
CA ALA A 31 4.60 -0.16 0.71
C ALA A 31 5.23 1.21 0.99
N HIS A 32 6.51 1.40 0.65
CA HIS A 32 7.27 2.61 0.94
C HIS A 32 7.28 3.64 -0.20
N LEU A 33 6.59 3.37 -1.32
CA LEU A 33 6.52 4.34 -2.41
C LEU A 33 5.72 5.56 -1.99
N PHE A 34 6.29 6.73 -2.24
CA PHE A 34 5.68 8.03 -1.97
C PHE A 34 4.50 8.30 -2.92
N ILE A 35 3.38 8.79 -2.36
CA ILE A 35 2.22 9.26 -3.11
C ILE A 35 2.11 10.78 -3.05
N TYR A 36 1.94 11.34 -1.85
CA TYR A 36 1.89 12.79 -1.65
C TYR A 36 2.29 13.18 -0.22
N ALA A 37 2.65 14.45 -0.06
CA ALA A 37 2.76 15.11 1.25
C ALA A 37 2.13 16.50 1.17
N GLY A 38 1.60 16.96 2.30
CA GLY A 38 1.06 18.30 2.48
C GLY A 38 1.49 18.86 3.83
N CYS A 39 1.86 20.13 3.87
CA CYS A 39 2.37 20.79 5.07
C CYS A 39 1.52 22.03 5.39
N SER A 40 1.34 22.33 6.67
CA SER A 40 0.79 23.60 7.12
C SER A 40 1.72 24.76 6.78
N ASN A 41 1.16 25.95 6.61
CA ASN A 41 1.92 27.19 6.36
C ASN A 41 2.62 27.65 7.64
N GLU A 42 1.98 27.45 8.78
CA GLU A 42 2.46 27.81 10.10
C GLU A 42 3.64 26.93 10.50
N LYS A 43 4.67 27.58 11.04
CA LYS A 43 5.91 26.93 11.47
C LYS A 43 6.12 27.07 12.97
N TYR A 44 6.53 25.98 13.62
CA TYR A 44 6.93 25.99 15.01
C TYR A 44 8.42 26.38 15.14
N GLN A 45 8.80 26.86 16.33
CA GLN A 45 10.18 27.21 16.63
C GLN A 45 10.98 25.98 17.09
N GLN A 46 12.25 25.92 16.73
CA GLN A 46 13.18 24.91 17.25
C GLN A 46 13.27 24.98 18.77
N ASN A 47 13.46 23.82 19.41
CA ASN A 47 13.51 23.62 20.86
C ASN A 47 12.23 24.06 21.59
N SER A 48 11.10 24.08 20.89
CA SER A 48 9.79 24.35 21.50
C SER A 48 9.21 23.11 22.18
N LEU A 49 8.22 23.33 23.06
CA LEU A 49 7.42 22.26 23.63
C LEU A 49 6.71 21.43 22.53
N PHE A 50 6.26 22.10 21.46
CA PHE A 50 5.65 21.43 20.32
C PHE A 50 6.62 20.46 19.64
N GLU A 51 7.88 20.83 19.41
CA GLU A 51 8.88 19.94 18.82
C GLU A 51 9.14 18.70 19.71
N SER A 52 9.16 18.88 21.03
CA SER A 52 9.32 17.77 21.99
C SER A 52 8.13 16.81 21.94
N ASN A 53 6.90 17.33 21.88
CA ASN A 53 5.69 16.51 21.78
C ASN A 53 5.56 15.86 20.40
N PHE A 54 5.99 16.54 19.34
CA PHE A 54 6.12 15.98 17.99
C PHE A 54 7.06 14.77 17.96
N ASN A 55 8.28 14.89 18.51
CA ASN A 55 9.22 13.76 18.59
C ASN A 55 8.65 12.58 19.41
N SER A 56 7.92 12.88 20.48
CA SER A 56 7.23 11.88 21.31
C SER A 56 6.10 11.19 20.53
N LEU A 57 5.33 11.94 19.75
CA LEU A 57 4.28 11.44 18.88
C LEU A 57 4.84 10.46 17.85
N LEU A 58 5.87 10.87 17.09
CA LEU A 58 6.49 10.03 16.06
C LEU A 58 7.01 8.71 16.65
N SER A 59 7.67 8.77 17.81
CA SER A 59 8.17 7.59 18.52
C SER A 59 7.03 6.66 18.94
N SER A 60 5.91 7.24 19.40
CA SER A 60 4.72 6.48 19.81
C SER A 60 4.06 5.78 18.61
N MET A 61 3.98 6.44 17.45
CA MET A 61 3.47 5.84 16.21
C MET A 61 4.30 4.63 15.78
N VAL A 62 5.63 4.77 15.76
CA VAL A 62 6.54 3.66 15.40
C VAL A 62 6.38 2.49 16.37
N SER A 63 6.34 2.75 17.67
CA SER A 63 6.17 1.71 18.70
C SER A 63 4.85 0.93 18.51
N SER A 64 3.74 1.65 18.37
CA SER A 64 2.38 1.08 18.23
C SER A 64 2.18 0.31 16.92
N SER A 65 2.86 0.73 15.84
CA SER A 65 2.72 0.12 14.50
C SER A 65 3.13 -1.36 14.44
N SER A 66 3.86 -1.86 15.44
CA SER A 66 4.22 -3.27 15.56
C SER A 66 3.05 -4.17 15.99
N GLN A 67 1.97 -3.60 16.51
CA GLN A 67 0.85 -4.33 17.10
C GLN A 67 -0.50 -3.95 16.47
N MET A 68 -0.62 -2.73 15.93
CA MET A 68 -1.88 -2.19 15.43
C MET A 68 -1.70 -1.49 14.09
N ASN A 69 -2.67 -1.65 13.19
CA ASN A 69 -2.70 -0.96 11.90
C ASN A 69 -3.12 0.51 11.98
N TYR A 70 -3.70 0.94 13.10
CA TYR A 70 -4.19 2.30 13.31
C TYR A 70 -4.01 2.68 14.77
N ASN A 71 -3.63 3.93 15.01
CA ASN A 71 -3.76 4.55 16.32
C ASN A 71 -3.89 6.07 16.19
N GLY A 72 -4.58 6.68 17.15
CA GLY A 72 -4.72 8.13 17.29
C GLY A 72 -4.13 8.62 18.62
N TYR A 73 -3.62 9.84 18.62
CA TYR A 73 -2.88 10.43 19.74
C TYR A 73 -3.29 11.87 19.95
N ALA A 74 -3.37 12.26 21.22
CA ALA A 74 -3.43 13.64 21.66
C ALA A 74 -2.38 13.82 22.77
N ILE A 75 -1.41 14.70 22.56
CA ILE A 75 -0.31 14.97 23.49
C ILE A 75 -0.30 16.46 23.81
N GLY A 76 -0.20 16.82 25.09
CA GLY A 76 -0.23 18.20 25.58
C GLY A 76 -1.59 18.60 26.15
N ASN A 77 -1.59 19.56 27.08
CA ASN A 77 -2.82 20.09 27.68
C ASN A 77 -3.41 21.20 26.82
N ASP A 78 -4.73 21.15 26.61
CA ASP A 78 -5.53 22.08 25.80
C ASP A 78 -5.70 23.48 26.44
N SER A 79 -4.83 23.86 27.40
CA SER A 79 -5.14 24.83 28.45
C SER A 79 -4.66 26.26 28.22
N SER A 80 -4.26 26.69 27.03
CA SER A 80 -3.96 28.11 26.80
C SER A 80 -4.07 28.55 25.35
N THR A 81 -4.46 29.81 25.21
CA THR A 81 -4.78 30.63 24.03
C THR A 81 -3.67 30.80 22.96
N GLN A 82 -2.69 29.91 22.90
CA GLN A 82 -1.59 29.86 21.91
C GLN A 82 -1.23 28.38 21.63
N PRO A 83 -0.66 28.02 20.47
CA PRO A 83 -0.29 26.64 20.17
C PRO A 83 0.95 26.20 20.97
N GLU A 84 0.84 26.15 22.29
CA GLU A 84 1.93 25.71 23.16
C GLU A 84 1.75 24.22 23.51
N GLY A 85 2.29 23.39 22.62
CA GLY A 85 2.57 21.98 22.90
C GLY A 85 1.47 20.99 22.54
N ALA A 86 0.21 21.39 22.38
CA ALA A 86 -0.82 20.46 21.94
C ALA A 86 -0.52 19.92 20.53
N ILE A 87 -0.55 18.60 20.38
CA ILE A 87 -0.39 17.93 19.09
C ILE A 87 -1.33 16.73 19.02
N PHE A 88 -2.05 16.67 17.91
CA PHE A 88 -2.95 15.59 17.56
C PHE A 88 -2.36 14.87 16.37
N GLY A 89 -2.44 13.54 16.37
CA GLY A 89 -1.90 12.77 15.26
C GLY A 89 -2.48 11.38 15.16
N LEU A 90 -2.37 10.81 13.98
CA LEU A 90 -2.72 9.42 13.72
C LEU A 90 -1.75 8.81 12.71
N TYR A 91 -1.73 7.48 12.71
CA TYR A 91 -1.22 6.72 11.58
C TYR A 91 -2.25 5.68 11.16
N GLN A 92 -2.18 5.30 9.89
CA GLN A 92 -3.02 4.25 9.33
C GLN A 92 -2.23 3.45 8.30
N CYS A 93 -1.99 2.17 8.58
CA CYS A 93 -1.51 1.20 7.62
C CYS A 93 -2.65 0.67 6.75
N ARG A 94 -2.31 0.15 5.58
CA ARG A 94 -3.26 -0.51 4.69
C ARG A 94 -3.82 -1.77 5.34
N GLY A 95 -5.13 -2.01 5.20
CA GLY A 95 -5.85 -3.01 5.99
C GLY A 95 -5.46 -4.47 5.73
N ASP A 96 -4.78 -4.75 4.61
CA ASP A 96 -4.29 -6.08 4.19
C ASP A 96 -2.80 -6.32 4.53
N MET A 97 -2.13 -5.40 5.22
CA MET A 97 -0.71 -5.52 5.53
C MET A 97 -0.45 -6.32 6.81
N ALA A 98 0.62 -7.11 6.80
CA ALA A 98 1.16 -7.72 8.00
C ALA A 98 1.77 -6.63 8.93
N MET A 99 1.70 -6.84 10.25
CA MET A 99 2.21 -5.85 11.23
C MET A 99 3.69 -5.50 11.01
N ALA A 100 4.49 -6.47 10.58
CA ALA A 100 5.91 -6.24 10.30
C ALA A 100 6.12 -5.24 9.14
N ASP A 101 5.28 -5.29 8.11
CA ASP A 101 5.35 -4.36 6.97
C ASP A 101 4.71 -3.02 7.31
N CYS A 102 3.64 -3.02 8.10
CA CYS A 102 3.06 -1.80 8.68
C CYS A 102 4.12 -1.03 9.46
N SER A 103 4.84 -1.69 10.37
CA SER A 103 5.86 -1.06 11.19
C SER A 103 7.00 -0.45 10.38
N LYS A 104 7.50 -1.17 9.37
CA LYS A 104 8.48 -0.61 8.42
C LYS A 104 7.92 0.59 7.66
N CYS A 105 6.64 0.55 7.28
CA CYS A 105 6.01 1.63 6.55
C CYS A 105 5.91 2.89 7.41
N ILE A 106 5.43 2.76 8.65
CA ILE A 106 5.34 3.87 9.59
C ILE A 106 6.72 4.44 9.91
N GLN A 107 7.74 3.61 10.12
CA GLN A 107 9.10 4.08 10.32
C GLN A 107 9.59 4.92 9.13
N ASN A 108 9.35 4.47 7.90
CA ASN A 108 9.68 5.24 6.70
C ASN A 108 8.84 6.52 6.57
N GLY A 109 7.55 6.47 6.86
CA GLY A 109 6.65 7.62 6.80
C GLY A 109 7.05 8.72 7.80
N VAL A 110 7.39 8.34 9.03
CA VAL A 110 7.90 9.24 10.08
C VAL A 110 9.22 9.89 9.66
N ASN A 111 10.15 9.13 9.09
CA ASN A 111 11.43 9.68 8.62
C ASN A 111 11.22 10.65 7.46
N GLN A 112 10.30 10.33 6.53
CA GLN A 112 10.02 11.18 5.38
C GLN A 112 9.21 12.44 5.73
N VAL A 113 8.26 12.37 6.67
CA VAL A 113 7.41 13.53 6.99
C VAL A 113 8.23 14.65 7.60
N HIS A 114 9.23 14.30 8.43
CA HIS A 114 10.18 15.26 8.99
C HIS A 114 10.99 16.00 7.90
N LEU A 115 11.41 15.28 6.85
CA LEU A 115 12.16 15.85 5.73
C LEU A 115 11.26 16.65 4.77
N ALA A 116 10.05 16.17 4.51
CA ALA A 116 9.12 16.78 3.57
C ALA A 116 8.49 18.06 4.12
N CYS A 117 8.21 18.11 5.43
CA CYS A 117 7.52 19.22 6.09
C CYS A 117 8.35 19.78 7.27
N PRO A 118 9.52 20.39 7.01
CA PRO A 118 10.37 20.89 8.07
C PRO A 118 9.66 21.98 8.87
N TYR A 119 9.66 21.80 10.20
CA TYR A 119 9.11 22.73 11.18
C TYR A 119 7.62 23.09 11.03
N SER A 120 6.83 22.31 10.29
CA SER A 120 5.38 22.58 10.13
C SER A 120 4.58 22.14 11.35
N TYR A 121 3.63 22.97 11.79
CA TYR A 121 2.66 22.60 12.84
C TYR A 121 1.67 21.50 12.44
N GLY A 122 1.50 21.27 11.15
CA GLY A 122 0.74 20.14 10.64
C GLY A 122 1.36 19.57 9.37
N ALA A 123 1.29 18.25 9.24
CA ALA A 123 1.68 17.58 8.01
C ALA A 123 0.84 16.32 7.80
N SER A 124 0.73 15.94 6.53
CA SER A 124 0.16 14.67 6.09
C SER A 124 1.11 14.05 5.08
N LEU A 125 1.38 12.76 5.19
CA LEU A 125 2.22 12.03 4.27
C LEU A 125 1.59 10.67 3.97
N GLN A 126 1.38 10.39 2.68
CA GLN A 126 0.84 9.14 2.19
C GLN A 126 1.91 8.37 1.42
N LEU A 127 2.18 7.16 1.88
CA LEU A 127 2.88 6.11 1.16
C LEU A 127 1.88 5.07 0.65
N GLU A 128 2.29 4.20 -0.28
CA GLU A 128 1.45 3.11 -0.80
C GLU A 128 0.91 2.17 0.30
N GLY A 129 1.64 1.98 1.40
CA GLY A 129 1.25 1.10 2.50
C GLY A 129 0.73 1.80 3.75
N CYS A 130 0.93 3.11 3.89
CA CYS A 130 0.57 3.79 5.14
C CYS A 130 0.42 5.31 5.00
N TYR A 131 -0.28 5.88 5.97
CA TYR A 131 -0.53 7.30 6.13
C TYR A 131 -0.08 7.77 7.51
N VAL A 132 0.53 8.95 7.56
CA VAL A 132 0.90 9.64 8.80
C VAL A 132 0.35 11.06 8.73
N ARG A 133 -0.36 11.50 9.78
CA ARG A 133 -0.86 12.87 9.90
C ARG A 133 -0.67 13.38 11.32
N TYR A 134 -0.27 14.63 11.44
CA TYR A 134 -0.30 15.37 12.70
C TYR A 134 -0.70 16.82 12.46
N GLU A 135 -1.33 17.45 13.45
CA GLU A 135 -1.68 18.86 13.48
C GLU A 135 -1.68 19.40 14.92
N HIS A 136 -1.54 20.71 15.06
CA HIS A 136 -1.69 21.41 16.34
C HIS A 136 -3.17 21.67 16.72
N LEU A 137 -4.08 21.53 15.76
CA LEU A 137 -5.52 21.60 15.98
C LEU A 137 -6.10 20.19 16.00
N ASP A 138 -7.06 19.96 16.87
CA ASP A 138 -7.75 18.68 16.95
C ASP A 138 -8.56 18.41 15.67
N PHE A 139 -8.21 17.34 14.97
CA PHE A 139 -8.92 16.84 13.79
C PHE A 139 -9.52 15.42 13.99
N LEU A 140 -9.25 14.78 15.14
CA LEU A 140 -9.57 13.37 15.32
C LEU A 140 -11.08 13.13 15.33
N GLY A 141 -11.53 12.16 14.54
CA GLY A 141 -12.94 11.79 14.43
C GLY A 141 -13.81 12.81 13.69
N LYS A 142 -13.23 13.86 13.11
CA LYS A 142 -13.95 14.87 12.33
C LYS A 142 -13.94 14.47 10.86
N LEU A 143 -15.13 14.39 10.25
CA LEU A 143 -15.26 14.09 8.83
C LEU A 143 -14.68 15.22 7.98
N ASP A 144 -13.77 14.87 7.06
CA ASP A 144 -13.21 15.77 6.07
C ASP A 144 -13.12 15.06 4.72
N THR A 145 -13.95 15.51 3.77
CA THR A 145 -14.02 14.97 2.40
C THR A 145 -13.36 15.90 1.38
N SER A 146 -12.53 16.85 1.83
CA SER A 146 -11.70 17.67 0.95
C SER A 146 -10.70 16.80 0.18
N VAL A 147 -10.54 17.08 -1.11
CA VAL A 147 -9.60 16.34 -1.97
C VAL A 147 -8.17 16.74 -1.60
N ARG A 148 -7.38 15.77 -1.14
CA ARG A 148 -5.96 15.95 -0.79
C ARG A 148 -5.03 15.61 -1.94
N PHE A 149 -5.34 14.55 -2.68
CA PHE A 149 -4.59 14.14 -3.86
C PHE A 149 -5.47 13.37 -4.83
N LYS A 150 -5.20 13.50 -6.14
CA LYS A 150 -5.85 12.70 -7.16
C LYS A 150 -4.91 12.41 -8.33
N LYS A 151 -5.02 11.21 -8.89
CA LYS A 151 -4.24 10.77 -10.06
C LYS A 151 -5.15 9.99 -11.00
N CYS A 152 -5.19 10.37 -12.26
CA CYS A 152 -5.88 9.62 -13.30
C CYS A 152 -4.83 9.07 -14.28
N SER A 153 -5.00 7.86 -14.77
CA SER A 153 -4.11 7.30 -15.80
C SER A 153 -4.21 8.10 -17.09
N SER A 154 -3.10 8.16 -17.85
CA SER A 154 -3.09 8.73 -19.20
C SER A 154 -3.87 7.88 -20.21
N SER A 155 -3.95 6.58 -19.98
CA SER A 155 -4.80 5.67 -20.74
C SER A 155 -6.28 5.85 -20.37
N SER A 156 -7.14 5.86 -21.38
CA SER A 156 -8.59 5.88 -21.22
C SER A 156 -9.23 4.62 -21.82
N SER A 157 -10.44 4.31 -21.37
CA SER A 157 -11.30 3.28 -21.94
C SER A 157 -12.55 3.93 -22.53
N ASN A 158 -13.07 3.34 -23.60
CA ASN A 158 -14.40 3.62 -24.15
C ASN A 158 -15.31 2.37 -24.10
N ASP A 159 -14.83 1.28 -23.49
CA ASP A 159 -15.57 0.03 -23.37
C ASP A 159 -16.66 0.15 -22.31
N VAL A 160 -17.91 -0.04 -22.74
CA VAL A 160 -19.09 -0.02 -21.88
C VAL A 160 -18.99 -1.08 -20.79
N GLU A 161 -18.45 -2.26 -21.11
CA GLU A 161 -18.31 -3.34 -20.14
C GLU A 161 -17.25 -3.02 -19.08
N PHE A 162 -16.17 -2.33 -19.47
CA PHE A 162 -15.20 -1.79 -18.50
C PHE A 162 -15.88 -0.83 -17.53
N PHE A 163 -16.68 0.12 -18.02
CA PHE A 163 -17.36 1.08 -17.15
C PHE A 163 -18.38 0.45 -16.22
N ARG A 164 -19.12 -0.55 -16.72
CA ARG A 164 -20.06 -1.32 -15.90
C ARG A 164 -19.32 -2.04 -14.76
N ARG A 165 -18.23 -2.75 -15.08
CA ARG A 165 -17.39 -3.46 -14.09
C ARG A 165 -16.72 -2.52 -13.10
N ARG A 166 -16.26 -1.34 -13.56
CA ARG A 166 -15.72 -0.30 -12.68
C ARG A 166 -16.78 0.17 -11.70
N ASP A 167 -17.98 0.43 -12.18
CA ASP A 167 -19.07 0.90 -11.31
C ASP A 167 -19.51 -0.18 -10.31
N ASP A 168 -19.48 -1.48 -10.68
CA ASP A 168 -19.66 -2.60 -9.74
C ASP A 168 -18.58 -2.57 -8.63
N VAL A 169 -17.30 -2.43 -9.01
CA VAL A 169 -16.16 -2.38 -8.07
C VAL A 169 -16.27 -1.18 -7.13
N LEU A 170 -16.59 0.01 -7.66
CA LEU A 170 -16.75 1.23 -6.87
C LEU A 170 -17.94 1.12 -5.90
N GLY A 171 -19.06 0.55 -6.35
CA GLY A 171 -20.24 0.33 -5.51
C GLY A 171 -19.97 -0.66 -4.37
N ASP A 172 -19.30 -1.77 -4.66
CA ASP A 172 -18.93 -2.76 -3.63
C ASP A 172 -17.96 -2.18 -2.59
N MET A 173 -16.98 -1.37 -3.01
CA MET A 173 -16.06 -0.70 -2.09
C MET A 173 -16.77 0.28 -1.15
N GLN A 174 -17.75 1.02 -1.66
CA GLN A 174 -18.53 1.97 -0.87
C GLN A 174 -19.37 1.26 0.22
N VAL A 175 -19.96 0.10 -0.09
CA VAL A 175 -20.82 -0.65 0.85
C VAL A 175 -20.01 -1.57 1.78
N GLY A 176 -18.97 -2.20 1.26
CA GLY A 176 -18.23 -3.26 1.92
C GLY A 176 -17.13 -2.80 2.87
N ALA A 177 -16.80 -1.50 2.89
CA ALA A 177 -15.73 -0.93 3.71
C ALA A 177 -16.18 -0.52 5.13
N GLY A 178 -17.33 -1.00 5.62
CA GLY A 178 -17.79 -0.72 6.99
C GLY A 178 -16.79 -1.10 8.11
N ASN A 179 -15.81 -1.96 7.79
CA ASN A 179 -14.68 -2.33 8.65
C ASN A 179 -13.38 -1.56 8.32
N GLY A 180 -13.47 -0.42 7.63
CA GLY A 180 -12.36 0.48 7.33
C GLY A 180 -11.57 0.18 6.05
N PHE A 181 -11.52 -1.06 5.56
CA PHE A 181 -10.78 -1.41 4.32
C PHE A 181 -11.55 -2.44 3.48
N ARG A 182 -11.56 -2.24 2.15
CA ARG A 182 -12.24 -3.16 1.21
C ARG A 182 -11.45 -3.26 -0.09
N VAL A 183 -11.16 -4.50 -0.50
CA VAL A 183 -10.71 -4.84 -1.86
C VAL A 183 -11.90 -5.35 -2.65
N SER A 184 -11.98 -4.98 -3.92
CA SER A 184 -13.04 -5.43 -4.82
C SER A 184 -12.52 -5.70 -6.23
N SER A 185 -13.19 -6.58 -6.95
CA SER A 185 -12.85 -6.92 -8.33
C SER A 185 -14.08 -7.37 -9.12
N SER A 186 -14.17 -6.94 -10.38
CA SER A 186 -15.18 -7.40 -11.34
C SER A 186 -14.51 -7.60 -12.70
N GLY A 187 -14.39 -8.86 -13.13
CA GLY A 187 -13.64 -9.22 -14.33
C GLY A 187 -12.19 -8.74 -14.26
N LEU A 188 -11.79 -7.90 -15.21
CA LEU A 188 -10.44 -7.32 -15.24
C LEU A 188 -10.31 -6.03 -14.42
N VAL A 189 -11.38 -5.48 -13.84
CA VAL A 189 -11.29 -4.26 -13.03
C VAL A 189 -11.07 -4.64 -11.57
N GLN A 190 -10.09 -4.01 -10.93
CA GLN A 190 -9.76 -4.18 -9.53
C GLN A 190 -9.77 -2.82 -8.84
N GLY A 191 -9.96 -2.82 -7.53
CA GLY A 191 -9.87 -1.62 -6.72
C GLY A 191 -9.77 -1.93 -5.25
N TYR A 192 -9.39 -0.93 -4.48
CA TYR A 192 -9.56 -0.95 -3.04
C TYR A 192 -9.84 0.44 -2.50
N ALA A 193 -10.48 0.48 -1.34
CA ALA A 193 -10.83 1.70 -0.64
C ALA A 193 -10.54 1.55 0.85
N GLN A 194 -10.28 2.67 1.50
CA GLN A 194 -9.96 2.71 2.92
C GLN A 194 -10.43 3.99 3.59
N CYS A 195 -10.97 3.86 4.79
CA CYS A 195 -11.19 4.94 5.73
C CYS A 195 -10.08 4.97 6.78
N LEU A 196 -9.80 6.16 7.32
CA LEU A 196 -8.99 6.27 8.53
C LEU A 196 -9.78 5.75 9.73
N GLY A 197 -9.08 5.12 10.67
CA GLY A 197 -9.69 4.43 11.81
C GLY A 197 -10.31 5.34 12.87
N ASP A 198 -10.19 6.67 12.75
CA ASP A 198 -10.87 7.64 13.61
C ASP A 198 -12.33 7.89 13.21
N LEU A 199 -12.74 7.48 12.01
CA LEU A 199 -14.11 7.68 11.54
C LEU A 199 -15.11 6.67 12.12
N SER A 200 -16.34 7.13 12.38
CA SER A 200 -17.49 6.25 12.58
C SER A 200 -17.82 5.47 11.30
N SER A 201 -18.54 4.35 11.40
CA SER A 201 -18.97 3.59 10.21
C SER A 201 -19.85 4.42 9.26
N GLN A 202 -20.62 5.37 9.80
CA GLN A 202 -21.45 6.27 9.00
C GLN A 202 -20.59 7.30 8.25
N ASP A 203 -19.63 7.92 8.93
CA ASP A 203 -18.73 8.90 8.32
C ASP A 203 -17.81 8.26 7.29
N CYS A 204 -17.34 7.04 7.56
CA CYS A 204 -16.59 6.25 6.59
C CYS A 204 -17.40 6.01 5.32
N SER A 205 -18.66 5.60 5.45
CA SER A 205 -19.56 5.38 4.30
C SER A 205 -19.79 6.67 3.50
N SER A 206 -20.00 7.80 4.19
CA SER A 206 -20.14 9.12 3.56
C SER A 206 -18.86 9.55 2.84
N CYS A 207 -17.69 9.39 3.47
CA CYS A 207 -16.41 9.74 2.87
C CYS A 207 -16.14 8.93 1.60
N LEU A 208 -16.39 7.62 1.64
CA LEU A 208 -16.19 6.75 0.48
C LEU A 208 -17.17 7.04 -0.65
N ALA A 209 -18.41 7.41 -0.34
CA ALA A 209 -19.36 7.88 -1.34
C ALA A 209 -18.83 9.12 -2.07
N ASP A 210 -18.27 10.09 -1.33
CA ASP A 210 -17.62 11.27 -1.91
C ASP A 210 -16.40 10.88 -2.75
N ALA A 211 -15.53 9.99 -2.25
CA ALA A 211 -14.34 9.54 -2.99
C ALA A 211 -14.71 8.87 -4.32
N VAL A 212 -15.74 8.02 -4.32
CA VAL A 212 -16.28 7.38 -5.53
C VAL A 212 -16.87 8.41 -6.49
N GLY A 213 -17.63 9.39 -5.98
CA GLY A 213 -18.15 10.50 -6.78
C GLY A 213 -17.03 11.32 -7.45
N LYS A 214 -15.93 11.56 -6.72
CA LYS A 214 -14.74 12.25 -7.24
C LYS A 214 -13.97 11.40 -8.25
N LEU A 215 -13.86 10.08 -8.07
CA LEU A 215 -13.27 9.19 -9.07
C LEU A 215 -14.01 9.28 -10.40
N LYS A 216 -15.36 9.25 -10.37
CA LYS A 216 -16.19 9.34 -11.57
C LYS A 216 -16.13 10.73 -12.22
N SER A 217 -16.20 11.81 -11.43
CA SER A 217 -16.23 13.18 -11.97
C SER A 217 -14.86 13.70 -12.42
N LEU A 218 -13.77 13.35 -11.72
CA LEU A 218 -12.43 13.87 -12.00
C LEU A 218 -11.61 12.98 -12.94
N CYS A 219 -11.90 11.68 -13.01
CA CYS A 219 -11.16 10.71 -13.80
C CYS A 219 -12.06 9.92 -14.78
N GLY A 220 -13.20 10.48 -15.16
CA GLY A 220 -14.23 9.97 -16.07
C GLY A 220 -13.92 8.68 -16.85
N SER A 221 -13.07 8.76 -17.88
CA SER A 221 -12.75 7.65 -18.77
C SER A 221 -11.42 6.94 -18.49
N ALA A 222 -10.72 7.28 -17.40
CA ALA A 222 -9.41 6.73 -17.10
C ALA A 222 -9.46 5.20 -16.86
N ALA A 223 -8.43 4.48 -17.31
CA ALA A 223 -8.30 3.04 -17.07
C ALA A 223 -7.87 2.71 -15.63
N ALA A 224 -7.25 3.66 -14.94
CA ALA A 224 -6.95 3.61 -13.52
C ALA A 224 -7.05 5.00 -12.89
N ALA A 225 -7.46 5.07 -11.63
CA ALA A 225 -7.50 6.33 -10.91
C ALA A 225 -7.42 6.14 -9.39
N ASP A 226 -6.86 7.17 -8.76
CA ASP A 226 -6.71 7.30 -7.31
C ASP A 226 -7.33 8.63 -6.87
N VAL A 227 -8.12 8.60 -5.80
CA VAL A 227 -8.58 9.79 -5.09
C VAL A 227 -8.36 9.60 -3.60
N PHE A 228 -7.64 10.54 -3.00
CA PHE A 228 -7.39 10.64 -1.57
C PHE A 228 -8.10 11.89 -1.03
N LEU A 229 -9.01 11.68 -0.09
CA LEU A 229 -9.68 12.71 0.67
C LEU A 229 -9.03 12.88 2.04
N GLY A 230 -9.52 13.83 2.84
CA GLY A 230 -8.99 14.08 4.18
C GLY A 230 -9.00 12.85 5.10
N GLN A 231 -10.07 12.05 5.05
CA GLN A 231 -10.28 10.93 5.97
C GLN A 231 -10.51 9.56 5.31
N CYS A 232 -10.41 9.47 3.98
CA CYS A 232 -10.53 8.20 3.26
C CYS A 232 -9.93 8.30 1.85
N TYR A 233 -9.75 7.17 1.18
CA TYR A 233 -9.36 7.14 -0.22
C TYR A 233 -9.99 5.95 -0.96
N ALA A 234 -10.08 6.06 -2.28
CA ALA A 234 -10.54 4.98 -3.15
C ALA A 234 -9.69 4.94 -4.44
N ARG A 235 -9.39 3.73 -4.90
CA ARG A 235 -8.54 3.49 -6.08
C ARG A 235 -9.13 2.36 -6.93
N TYR A 236 -8.97 2.47 -8.25
CA TYR A 236 -9.26 1.38 -9.18
C TYR A 236 -8.24 1.33 -10.32
N TRP A 237 -8.09 0.15 -10.94
CA TRP A 237 -7.29 -0.05 -12.14
C TRP A 237 -7.80 -1.24 -12.96
N ALA A 238 -7.60 -1.18 -14.28
CA ALA A 238 -7.74 -2.34 -15.15
C ALA A 238 -6.54 -3.29 -14.98
N SER A 239 -6.78 -4.60 -15.00
CA SER A 239 -5.74 -5.63 -14.97
C SER A 239 -4.83 -5.47 -16.19
N GLY A 240 -3.52 -5.56 -15.99
CA GLY A 240 -2.52 -5.26 -17.03
C GLY A 240 -2.15 -3.78 -17.14
N PHE A 241 -2.78 -2.89 -16.36
CA PHE A 241 -2.29 -1.53 -16.18
C PHE A 241 -1.08 -1.53 -15.24
N TYR A 242 0.11 -1.36 -15.80
CA TYR A 242 1.31 -1.05 -15.03
C TYR A 242 1.49 0.47 -15.05
N PRO A 243 1.39 1.16 -13.89
CA PRO A 243 1.66 2.59 -13.85
C PRO A 243 3.11 2.80 -14.28
N ASN A 244 3.29 3.43 -15.43
CA ASN A 244 4.62 3.76 -15.95
C ASN A 244 5.24 4.77 -14.97
N SER A 245 6.07 4.28 -14.06
CA SER A 245 6.80 5.13 -13.14
C SER A 245 7.99 5.64 -13.93
N SER A 246 7.90 6.85 -14.48
CA SER A 246 9.07 7.58 -14.95
C SER A 246 9.91 7.97 -13.73
N VAL A 247 10.60 7.00 -13.15
CA VAL A 247 11.72 7.23 -12.23
C VAL A 247 12.92 6.63 -12.93
N SER A 248 13.73 7.53 -13.49
CA SER A 248 15.05 7.20 -13.99
C SER A 248 15.94 6.76 -12.83
N SER A 249 16.65 5.66 -13.08
CA SER A 249 17.87 5.19 -12.42
C SER A 249 17.68 4.23 -11.25
N SER A 250 18.10 2.99 -11.53
CA SER A 250 18.48 1.94 -10.59
C SER A 250 17.34 1.10 -10.01
N ASP A 251 16.76 0.20 -10.82
CA ASP A 251 16.40 -1.16 -10.38
C ASP A 251 15.94 -2.04 -11.56
N ASP A 252 16.84 -2.21 -12.53
CA ASP A 252 16.73 -3.24 -13.59
C ASP A 252 17.15 -4.64 -13.09
N GLN A 253 17.27 -4.84 -11.78
CA GLN A 253 17.80 -6.07 -11.22
C GLN A 253 16.75 -7.17 -11.07
N ALA A 254 15.48 -6.82 -10.79
CA ALA A 254 14.43 -7.83 -10.61
C ALA A 254 14.07 -8.55 -11.93
N GLY A 255 13.90 -7.81 -13.04
CA GLY A 255 13.57 -8.38 -14.35
C GLY A 255 14.69 -9.25 -14.92
N LYS A 256 15.94 -8.79 -14.80
CA LYS A 256 17.13 -9.57 -15.21
C LYS A 256 17.30 -10.83 -14.37
N THR A 257 17.03 -10.76 -13.06
CA THR A 257 17.13 -11.92 -12.16
C THR A 257 16.10 -12.99 -12.50
N ILE A 258 14.86 -12.62 -12.84
CA ILE A 258 13.81 -13.57 -13.25
C ILE A 258 14.19 -14.29 -14.55
N ALA A 259 14.68 -13.56 -15.56
CA ALA A 259 15.09 -14.14 -16.84
C ALA A 259 16.27 -15.12 -16.68
N ILE A 260 17.26 -14.78 -15.84
CA ILE A 260 18.41 -15.65 -15.54
C ILE A 260 17.94 -16.92 -14.82
N ILE A 261 17.05 -16.82 -13.83
CA ILE A 261 16.56 -17.99 -13.09
C ILE A 261 15.77 -18.93 -14.00
N ILE A 262 14.88 -18.42 -14.85
CA ILE A 262 14.14 -19.25 -15.81
C ILE A 262 15.10 -19.96 -16.78
N GLY A 263 16.10 -19.24 -17.28
CA GLY A 263 17.13 -19.81 -18.16
C GLY A 263 17.92 -20.93 -17.49
N VAL A 264 18.34 -20.74 -16.23
CA VAL A 264 19.11 -21.75 -15.47
C VAL A 264 18.26 -22.98 -15.16
N VAL A 265 17.00 -22.82 -14.77
CA VAL A 265 16.11 -23.95 -14.48
C VAL A 265 15.78 -24.76 -15.74
N ALA A 266 15.50 -24.08 -16.86
CA ALA A 266 15.28 -24.75 -18.14
C ALA A 266 16.55 -25.48 -18.62
N GLY A 267 17.72 -24.87 -18.47
CA GLY A 267 19.00 -25.48 -18.81
C GLY A 267 19.31 -26.73 -17.99
N LEU A 268 19.08 -26.68 -16.67
CA LEU A 268 19.27 -27.82 -15.78
C LEU A 268 18.29 -28.97 -16.11
N ALA A 269 17.04 -28.67 -16.44
CA ALA A 269 16.07 -29.69 -16.84
C ALA A 269 16.50 -30.41 -18.12
N ILE A 270 16.99 -29.67 -19.12
CA ILE A 270 17.49 -30.24 -20.38
C ILE A 270 18.74 -31.09 -20.13
N LEU A 271 19.68 -30.61 -19.32
CA LEU A 271 20.91 -31.34 -18.97
C LEU A 271 20.59 -32.69 -18.30
N VAL A 272 19.63 -32.70 -17.37
CA VAL A 272 19.21 -33.93 -16.68
C VAL A 272 18.59 -34.93 -17.65
N VAL A 273 17.75 -34.47 -18.59
CA VAL A 273 17.18 -35.32 -19.64
C VAL A 273 18.29 -35.91 -20.51
N LEU A 274 19.25 -35.10 -20.95
CA LEU A 274 20.38 -35.57 -21.77
C LEU A 274 21.23 -36.60 -21.03
N LEU A 275 21.57 -36.35 -19.76
CA LEU A 275 22.32 -37.31 -18.94
C LEU A 275 21.55 -38.62 -18.73
N SER A 276 20.23 -38.56 -18.59
CA SER A 276 19.39 -39.77 -18.48
C SER A 276 19.35 -40.58 -19.77
N VAL A 277 19.38 -39.93 -20.94
CA VAL A 277 19.44 -40.58 -22.25
C VAL A 277 20.83 -41.17 -22.50
N CYS A 278 21.90 -40.43 -22.21
CA CYS A 278 23.27 -40.93 -22.31
C CYS A 278 23.51 -42.14 -21.41
N ARG A 279 22.98 -42.12 -20.18
CA ARG A 279 23.08 -43.26 -19.26
C ARG A 279 22.36 -44.50 -19.79
N ARG A 280 21.18 -44.34 -20.39
CA ARG A 280 20.45 -45.44 -21.03
C ARG A 280 21.17 -45.98 -22.27
N ALA A 281 21.86 -45.14 -23.02
CA ALA A 281 22.63 -45.54 -24.19
C ALA A 281 23.93 -46.30 -23.83
N MET A 282 24.54 -46.03 -22.68
CA MET A 282 25.71 -46.76 -22.18
C MET A 282 25.38 -48.09 -21.48
N GLU A 283 24.10 -48.32 -21.14
CA GLU A 283 23.60 -49.57 -20.54
C GLU A 283 23.03 -50.54 -21.62
N SER A 284 23.08 -50.15 -22.90
CA SER A 284 22.74 -50.95 -24.09
C SER A 284 23.98 -51.46 -24.80
#